data_AF-A0A7Y5NPP2-F1
#
_entry.id   AF-A0A7Y5NPP2-F1
#
_cell.length_a   1.000
_cell.length_b   1.000
_cell.length_c   1.000
_cell.angle_alpha   90.00
_cell.angle_beta   90.00
_cell.angle_gamma   90.00
#
_symmetry.space_group_name_H-M   'P 1'
#
loop_
_entity.id
_entity.type
_entity.pdbx_description
1 polymer ?
#
loop_
_entity_poly.entity_id
_entity_poly.type
_entity_poly.pdbx_seq_one_letter_code
_entity_poly.pdbx_strand_id
1 'polypeptide(L)'
;MTTTRLTWPYQPAAATHETLLAWLDTAIQGVPFAHARVVLARRPGDAPDRWSPAFGRIDLAQDADVPRVECHPRGPVRFLQEAIPSAAFIERLRPALRGGPFVVAGEPVVAHGLAGPWEAYRHNSDWSEFGASWPCTVAAPSNGVERRPYLSEIIEDEDPATVFPDLEALLNHVAGIRRVYVPGGQDLRFSRIQIIQQDYRGRIDTFIVQKDRVSVEVTPKADPLLRLVGVISGDGGPRNIVEIGPSKHEFPLREPPQEVKLSLRVGDETLAEVWRDPRFERAQRLFASPSFDDWSRDDVEEEAVVDDGFAEAMLAKITAAIQRALREFFETPPKNEKEVQKAVDRVLRSAGIEFHREKERAPLGPTALIPDFTVPDADLAIEIKLAKHNLRDSKLIQQLSQDAGIYRTKWRNIIAIIYDPGGHIRNPEQLKTASLQLGINTIVIKH
;
A
#
# COMPACT_ATOMS: atom_id res chain seq x y z
N MET A 1 -26.16 -15.52 23.20
CA MET A 1 -25.90 -15.81 21.78
C MET A 1 -24.42 -15.63 21.53
N THR A 2 -23.69 -16.73 21.40
CA THR A 2 -22.26 -16.75 21.08
C THR A 2 -22.09 -16.52 19.59
N THR A 3 -22.03 -15.25 19.20
CA THR A 3 -21.67 -14.85 17.84
C THR A 3 -20.19 -15.12 17.66
N THR A 4 -19.84 -16.25 17.04
CA THR A 4 -18.50 -16.48 16.54
C THR A 4 -18.24 -15.42 15.47
N ARG A 5 -17.56 -14.34 15.86
CA ARG A 5 -17.08 -13.29 14.95
C ARG A 5 -16.28 -13.95 13.85
N LEU A 6 -16.54 -13.56 12.60
CA LEU A 6 -15.66 -13.80 11.48
C LEU A 6 -14.30 -13.15 11.77
N THR A 7 -13.43 -13.90 12.44
CA THR A 7 -11.99 -13.68 12.40
C THR A 7 -11.44 -14.57 11.30
N TRP A 8 -11.94 -14.38 10.07
CA TRP A 8 -11.31 -14.98 8.89
C TRP A 8 -10.03 -14.19 8.59
N PRO A 9 -8.87 -14.85 8.55
CA PRO A 9 -7.75 -14.40 9.36
C PRO A 9 -6.89 -13.35 8.68
N TYR A 10 -6.29 -12.55 9.54
CA TYR A 10 -5.07 -11.76 9.33
C TYR A 10 -3.83 -12.65 9.01
N GLN A 11 -4.01 -13.84 8.42
CA GLN A 11 -2.98 -14.83 8.08
C GLN A 11 -3.12 -15.32 6.63
N PRO A 12 -2.01 -15.44 5.88
CA PRO A 12 -1.99 -15.81 4.45
C PRO A 12 -2.15 -17.32 4.21
N ALA A 13 -2.96 -18.02 5.00
CA ALA A 13 -3.28 -19.41 4.70
C ALA A 13 -4.29 -19.45 3.55
N ALA A 14 -3.97 -20.18 2.47
CA ALA A 14 -4.86 -20.33 1.33
C ALA A 14 -6.25 -20.78 1.79
N ALA A 15 -7.26 -19.95 1.51
CA ALA A 15 -8.63 -20.27 1.85
C ALA A 15 -9.10 -21.48 1.04
N THR A 16 -9.65 -22.49 1.71
CA THR A 16 -10.36 -23.57 1.00
C THR A 16 -11.62 -23.01 0.34
N HIS A 17 -12.16 -23.70 -0.67
CA HIS A 17 -13.43 -23.28 -1.26
C HIS A 17 -14.60 -23.30 -0.27
N GLU A 18 -14.64 -24.27 0.65
CA GLU A 18 -15.70 -24.37 1.66
C GLU A 18 -15.61 -23.23 2.68
N THR A 19 -14.39 -22.87 3.08
CA THR A 19 -14.10 -21.67 3.84
C THR A 19 -14.64 -20.40 3.16
N LEU A 20 -14.36 -20.24 1.86
CA LEU A 20 -14.77 -19.06 1.11
C LEU A 20 -16.30 -18.97 1.07
N LEU A 21 -16.96 -20.10 0.82
CA LEU A 21 -18.42 -20.19 0.81
C LEU A 21 -19.03 -19.87 2.18
N ALA A 22 -18.45 -20.39 3.28
CA ALA A 22 -18.92 -20.07 4.63
C ALA A 22 -18.76 -18.58 4.99
N TRP A 23 -17.65 -17.96 4.55
CA TRP A 23 -17.48 -16.51 4.67
C TRP A 23 -18.55 -15.77 3.86
N LEU A 24 -18.77 -16.16 2.60
CA LEU A 24 -19.77 -15.55 1.73
C LEU A 24 -21.19 -15.68 2.28
N ASP A 25 -21.58 -16.84 2.81
CA ASP A 25 -22.89 -17.08 3.42
C ASP A 25 -23.17 -16.10 4.58
N THR A 26 -22.12 -15.66 5.27
CA THR A 26 -22.22 -14.62 6.30
C THR A 26 -22.22 -13.23 5.67
N ALA A 27 -21.34 -12.99 4.69
CA ALA A 27 -21.16 -11.72 4.01
C ALA A 27 -22.42 -11.23 3.27
N ILE A 28 -23.22 -12.16 2.74
CA ILE A 28 -24.46 -11.83 2.03
C ILE A 28 -25.65 -11.52 2.94
N GLN A 29 -25.53 -11.72 4.26
CA GLN A 29 -26.62 -11.42 5.18
C GLN A 29 -26.91 -9.91 5.17
N GLY A 30 -28.11 -9.54 4.72
CA GLY A 30 -28.50 -8.13 4.57
C GLY A 30 -28.07 -7.48 3.26
N VAL A 31 -27.41 -8.23 2.36
CA VAL A 31 -27.07 -7.77 1.00
C VAL A 31 -28.01 -8.47 0.01
N PRO A 32 -28.96 -7.77 -0.63
CA PRO A 32 -29.96 -8.41 -1.48
C PRO A 32 -29.38 -8.95 -2.80
N PHE A 33 -28.35 -8.28 -3.34
CA PHE A 33 -27.76 -8.62 -4.63
C PHE A 33 -26.23 -8.62 -4.58
N ALA A 34 -25.62 -9.53 -5.32
CA ALA A 34 -24.23 -9.50 -5.73
C ALA A 34 -24.14 -8.84 -7.11
N HIS A 35 -23.38 -7.76 -7.23
CA HIS A 35 -23.24 -7.00 -8.48
C HIS A 35 -22.00 -7.45 -9.22
N ALA A 36 -22.18 -8.34 -10.19
CA ALA A 36 -21.09 -8.87 -11.00
C ALA A 36 -20.82 -7.96 -12.21
N ARG A 37 -19.55 -7.60 -12.39
CA ARG A 37 -19.03 -6.83 -13.53
C ARG A 37 -17.81 -7.56 -14.09
N VAL A 38 -17.87 -7.97 -15.34
CA VAL A 38 -16.79 -8.72 -15.99
C VAL A 38 -16.45 -8.08 -17.33
N VAL A 39 -15.17 -7.75 -17.51
CA VAL A 39 -14.62 -7.34 -18.80
C VAL A 39 -14.10 -8.58 -19.49
N LEU A 40 -14.65 -8.87 -20.65
CA LEU A 40 -14.18 -9.91 -21.54
C LEU A 40 -13.41 -9.27 -22.70
N ALA A 41 -12.36 -9.94 -23.15
CA ALA A 41 -11.61 -9.55 -24.33
C ALA A 41 -11.32 -10.77 -25.20
N ARG A 42 -11.20 -10.55 -26.51
CA ARG A 42 -10.82 -11.57 -27.48
C ARG A 42 -9.43 -11.25 -28.02
N ARG A 43 -8.56 -12.26 -28.12
CA ARG A 43 -7.22 -12.08 -28.70
C ARG A 43 -7.25 -12.12 -30.22
N PRO A 44 -6.27 -11.48 -30.89
CA PRO A 44 -5.96 -11.79 -32.27
C PRO A 44 -5.80 -13.30 -32.45
N GLY A 45 -6.52 -13.87 -33.42
CA GLY A 45 -6.50 -15.31 -33.71
C GLY A 45 -7.35 -16.21 -32.81
N ASP A 46 -7.94 -15.72 -31.72
CA ASP A 46 -9.00 -16.47 -31.02
C ASP A 46 -10.24 -16.57 -31.94
N ALA A 47 -10.99 -17.67 -31.82
CA ALA A 47 -12.24 -17.85 -32.57
C ALA A 47 -13.21 -16.68 -32.28
N PRO A 48 -14.06 -16.25 -33.25
CA PRO A 48 -14.88 -15.05 -33.10
C PRO A 48 -15.81 -15.05 -31.87
N ASP A 49 -16.22 -16.23 -31.42
CA ASP A 49 -17.08 -16.53 -30.28
C ASP A 49 -16.31 -16.79 -28.97
N ARG A 50 -14.98 -16.88 -29.03
CA ARG A 50 -14.15 -17.15 -27.85
C ARG A 50 -13.78 -15.86 -27.13
N TRP A 51 -14.46 -15.62 -26.00
CA TRP A 51 -14.20 -14.51 -25.10
C TRP A 51 -13.48 -14.98 -23.84
N SER A 52 -12.48 -14.23 -23.39
CA SER A 52 -11.73 -14.52 -22.17
C SER A 52 -11.82 -13.37 -21.17
N PRO A 53 -11.91 -13.63 -19.86
CA PRO A 53 -11.97 -12.60 -18.84
C PRO A 53 -10.64 -11.86 -18.74
N ALA A 54 -10.68 -10.56 -18.99
CA ALA A 54 -9.58 -9.66 -18.71
C ALA A 54 -9.59 -9.25 -17.23
N PHE A 55 -10.76 -8.83 -16.73
CA PHE A 55 -10.98 -8.38 -15.34
C PHE A 55 -12.38 -8.80 -14.87
N GLY A 56 -12.54 -9.05 -13.57
CA GLY A 56 -13.87 -9.22 -12.99
C GLY A 56 -13.94 -8.71 -11.56
N ARG A 57 -15.08 -8.13 -11.21
CA ARG A 57 -15.37 -7.62 -9.87
C ARG A 57 -16.81 -7.99 -9.52
N ILE A 58 -16.99 -8.48 -8.31
CA ILE A 58 -18.30 -8.85 -7.76
C ILE A 58 -18.45 -8.11 -6.44
N ASP A 59 -19.31 -7.09 -6.41
CA ASP A 59 -19.58 -6.34 -5.18
C ASP A 59 -20.74 -6.99 -4.41
N LEU A 60 -20.48 -7.37 -3.16
CA LEU A 60 -21.49 -7.67 -2.15
C LEU A 60 -21.72 -6.38 -1.35
N ALA A 61 -22.63 -5.56 -1.86
CA ALA A 61 -22.89 -4.21 -1.36
C ALA A 61 -24.38 -3.86 -1.53
N GLN A 62 -24.87 -2.87 -0.80
CA GLN A 62 -26.18 -2.27 -1.01
C GLN A 62 -26.22 -1.57 -2.37
N ASP A 63 -27.35 -1.63 -3.07
CA ASP A 63 -27.53 -1.02 -4.40
C ASP A 63 -27.08 0.45 -4.48
N ALA A 64 -27.25 1.21 -3.40
CA ALA A 64 -26.86 2.63 -3.34
C ALA A 64 -25.34 2.86 -3.26
N ASP A 65 -24.59 1.88 -2.73
CA ASP A 65 -23.13 1.94 -2.56
C ASP A 65 -22.37 1.25 -3.70
N VAL A 66 -23.11 0.62 -4.62
CA VAL A 66 -22.56 -0.02 -5.83
C VAL A 66 -22.26 1.09 -6.84
N PRO A 67 -21.00 1.28 -7.27
CA PRO A 67 -20.67 2.30 -8.25
C PRO A 67 -21.52 2.14 -9.52
N ARG A 68 -22.14 3.24 -9.97
CA ARG A 68 -22.83 3.25 -11.26
C ARG A 68 -21.81 3.34 -12.38
N VAL A 69 -21.82 2.33 -13.25
CA VAL A 69 -20.83 2.16 -14.32
C VAL A 69 -21.58 2.14 -15.66
N GLU A 70 -21.56 3.26 -16.39
CA GLU A 70 -21.98 3.32 -17.80
C GLU A 70 -20.79 3.03 -18.74
N CYS A 71 -20.67 1.80 -19.22
CA CYS A 71 -19.56 1.37 -20.06
C CYS A 71 -19.99 1.23 -21.52
N HIS A 72 -19.18 1.76 -22.43
CA HIS A 72 -19.34 1.61 -23.88
C HIS A 72 -18.06 1.02 -24.48
N PRO A 73 -17.87 -0.31 -24.40
CA PRO A 73 -16.65 -0.93 -24.88
C PRO A 73 -16.58 -0.80 -26.40
N ARG A 74 -15.36 -0.63 -26.93
CA ARG A 74 -15.08 -0.57 -28.37
C ARG A 74 -14.09 -1.68 -28.74
N GLY A 75 -14.15 -2.14 -29.99
CA GLY A 75 -13.27 -3.19 -30.48
C GLY A 75 -13.61 -4.60 -29.94
N PRO A 76 -12.62 -5.50 -29.83
CA PRO A 76 -12.82 -6.89 -29.37
C PRO A 76 -12.93 -7.00 -27.84
N VAL A 77 -13.68 -6.08 -27.21
CA VAL A 77 -13.93 -6.02 -25.77
C VAL A 77 -15.44 -6.05 -25.52
N ARG A 78 -15.87 -6.81 -24.51
CA ARG A 78 -17.25 -6.85 -24.01
C ARG A 78 -17.26 -6.54 -22.53
N PHE A 79 -18.34 -5.90 -22.10
CA PHE A 79 -18.61 -5.65 -20.70
C PHE A 79 -19.92 -6.34 -20.31
N LEU A 80 -19.81 -7.25 -19.35
CA LEU A 80 -20.95 -7.94 -18.76
C LEU A 80 -21.24 -7.33 -17.40
N GLN A 81 -22.50 -7.03 -17.13
CA GLN A 81 -22.96 -6.54 -15.84
C GLN A 81 -24.30 -7.17 -15.50
N GLU A 82 -24.44 -7.63 -14.26
CA GLU A 82 -25.71 -8.12 -13.72
C GLU A 82 -25.79 -7.89 -12.21
N ALA A 83 -27.02 -7.80 -11.70
CA ALA A 83 -27.31 -7.94 -10.28
C ALA A 83 -27.88 -9.33 -10.04
N ILE A 84 -27.18 -10.15 -9.26
CA ILE A 84 -27.54 -11.54 -8.97
C ILE A 84 -28.14 -11.57 -7.56
N PRO A 85 -29.35 -12.10 -7.33
CA PRO A 85 -29.84 -12.31 -5.98
C PRO A 85 -28.79 -13.09 -5.16
N SER A 86 -28.44 -12.61 -3.97
CA SER A 86 -27.25 -13.12 -3.26
C SER A 86 -27.29 -14.63 -3.00
N ALA A 87 -28.46 -15.20 -2.71
CA ALA A 87 -28.62 -16.65 -2.59
C ALA A 87 -28.31 -17.39 -3.91
N ALA A 88 -28.76 -16.85 -5.05
CA ALA A 88 -28.47 -17.42 -6.37
C ALA A 88 -26.99 -17.24 -6.75
N PHE A 89 -26.32 -16.20 -6.25
CA PHE A 89 -24.90 -16.00 -6.45
C PHE A 89 -24.07 -17.12 -5.82
N ILE A 90 -24.37 -17.51 -4.58
CA ILE A 90 -23.67 -18.63 -3.91
C ILE A 90 -23.86 -19.94 -4.66
N GLU A 91 -25.10 -20.24 -5.06
CA GLU A 91 -25.41 -21.45 -5.83
C GLU A 91 -24.72 -21.47 -7.19
N ARG A 92 -24.50 -20.30 -7.81
CA ARG A 92 -23.73 -20.17 -9.05
C ARG A 92 -22.23 -20.28 -8.83
N LEU A 93 -21.71 -19.77 -7.71
CA LEU A 93 -20.28 -19.79 -7.40
C LEU A 93 -19.80 -21.19 -7.03
N ARG A 94 -20.61 -21.97 -6.31
CA ARG A 94 -20.26 -23.33 -5.86
C ARG A 94 -19.73 -24.26 -6.96
N PRO A 95 -20.41 -24.44 -8.12
CA PRO A 95 -19.86 -25.23 -9.23
C PRO A 95 -18.62 -24.57 -9.86
N ALA A 96 -18.56 -23.24 -9.95
CA ALA A 96 -17.42 -22.52 -10.52
C ALA A 96 -16.12 -22.71 -9.71
N LEU A 97 -16.21 -22.73 -8.38
CA LEU A 97 -15.08 -23.08 -7.50
C LEU A 97 -14.57 -24.49 -7.76
N ARG A 98 -15.41 -25.40 -8.27
CA ARG A 98 -15.02 -26.77 -8.63
C ARG A 98 -14.63 -26.94 -10.10
N GLY A 99 -14.41 -25.82 -10.82
CA GLY A 99 -14.04 -25.82 -12.24
C GLY A 99 -15.22 -25.91 -13.21
N GLY A 100 -16.46 -25.86 -12.69
CA GLY A 100 -17.67 -25.70 -13.51
C GLY A 100 -17.79 -24.30 -14.11
N PRO A 101 -18.83 -24.04 -14.94
CA PRO A 101 -19.02 -22.74 -15.56
C PRO A 101 -19.41 -21.67 -14.53
N PHE A 102 -18.86 -20.47 -14.68
CA PHE A 102 -19.38 -19.26 -14.05
C PHE A 102 -20.08 -18.42 -15.12
N VAL A 103 -21.35 -18.08 -14.92
CA VAL A 103 -22.16 -17.36 -15.92
C VAL A 103 -22.42 -15.95 -15.41
N VAL A 104 -22.26 -14.94 -16.26
CA VAL A 104 -22.56 -13.53 -15.96
C VAL A 104 -23.39 -12.95 -17.09
N ALA A 105 -24.55 -12.38 -16.79
CA ALA A 105 -25.49 -11.81 -17.77
C ALA A 105 -25.87 -12.82 -18.88
N GLY A 106 -26.02 -14.10 -18.51
CA GLY A 106 -26.33 -15.20 -19.44
C GLY A 106 -25.12 -15.73 -20.23
N GLU A 107 -23.95 -15.12 -20.11
CA GLU A 107 -22.73 -15.48 -20.85
C GLU A 107 -21.77 -16.29 -19.95
N PRO A 108 -21.28 -17.46 -20.40
CA PRO A 108 -20.30 -18.23 -19.66
C PRO A 108 -18.92 -17.55 -19.69
N VAL A 109 -18.35 -17.29 -18.51
CA VAL A 109 -17.02 -16.71 -18.34
C VAL A 109 -15.99 -17.85 -18.34
N VAL A 110 -15.50 -18.22 -19.52
CA VAL A 110 -14.50 -19.28 -19.67
C VAL A 110 -13.17 -18.90 -19.00
N ALA A 111 -12.46 -19.87 -18.41
CA ALA A 111 -11.16 -19.65 -17.78
C ALA A 111 -11.16 -18.54 -16.70
N HIS A 112 -12.26 -18.41 -15.95
CA HIS A 112 -12.42 -17.42 -14.88
C HIS A 112 -11.37 -17.51 -13.75
N GLY A 113 -10.74 -18.67 -13.54
CA GLY A 113 -9.72 -18.86 -12.50
C GLY A 113 -10.26 -19.11 -11.09
N LEU A 114 -11.57 -18.94 -10.87
CA LEU A 114 -12.24 -19.21 -9.58
C LEU A 114 -11.97 -20.59 -8.97
N ALA A 115 -11.60 -21.61 -9.75
CA ALA A 115 -11.26 -22.93 -9.24
C ALA A 115 -9.88 -23.03 -8.56
N GLY A 116 -9.07 -21.98 -8.70
CA GLY A 116 -7.76 -21.90 -8.05
C GLY A 116 -7.86 -21.76 -6.53
N PRO A 117 -6.70 -21.80 -5.84
CA PRO A 117 -6.60 -21.39 -4.44
C PRO A 117 -7.03 -19.93 -4.28
N TRP A 118 -7.52 -19.53 -3.11
CA TRP A 118 -7.99 -18.18 -2.82
C TRP A 118 -7.20 -17.53 -1.70
N GLU A 119 -7.04 -16.21 -1.81
CA GLU A 119 -6.56 -15.33 -0.76
C GLU A 119 -7.62 -14.28 -0.45
N ALA A 120 -7.66 -13.84 0.80
CA ALA A 120 -8.54 -12.77 1.24
C ALA A 120 -7.77 -11.78 2.09
N TYR A 121 -8.08 -10.51 1.94
CA TYR A 121 -7.47 -9.42 2.69
C TYR A 121 -8.53 -8.38 3.05
N ARG A 122 -8.31 -7.70 4.17
CA ARG A 122 -9.20 -6.66 4.67
C ARG A 122 -8.56 -5.29 4.46
N HIS A 123 -9.33 -4.36 3.92
CA HIS A 123 -8.97 -2.96 3.86
C HIS A 123 -9.69 -2.18 4.96
N ASN A 124 -8.88 -1.60 5.85
CA ASN A 124 -9.35 -0.83 7.01
C ASN A 124 -9.51 0.67 6.70
N SER A 125 -9.15 1.11 5.50
CA SER A 125 -9.46 2.45 5.00
C SER A 125 -10.59 2.37 3.98
N ASP A 126 -11.25 3.50 3.72
CA ASP A 126 -12.06 3.67 2.53
C ASP A 126 -11.15 3.43 1.32
N TRP A 127 -11.34 2.29 0.65
CA TRP A 127 -10.58 1.95 -0.55
C TRP A 127 -11.17 2.75 -1.73
N SER A 128 -11.15 4.07 -1.59
CA SER A 128 -11.77 5.04 -2.50
C SER A 128 -11.11 4.98 -3.89
N GLU A 129 -9.82 4.60 -3.92
CA GLU A 129 -9.09 4.22 -5.12
C GLU A 129 -9.71 3.06 -5.88
N PHE A 130 -10.57 2.25 -5.26
CA PHE A 130 -11.30 1.14 -5.88
C PHE A 130 -12.82 1.32 -5.73
N GLY A 131 -13.28 2.56 -5.57
CA GLY A 131 -14.71 2.89 -5.56
C GLY A 131 -15.50 2.32 -4.38
N ALA A 132 -14.85 1.74 -3.36
CA ALA A 132 -15.51 1.31 -2.14
C ALA A 132 -15.68 2.52 -1.21
N SER A 133 -16.91 2.76 -0.76
CA SER A 133 -17.23 3.83 0.20
C SER A 133 -17.15 3.35 1.65
N TRP A 134 -16.89 2.06 1.88
CA TRP A 134 -16.80 1.43 3.19
C TRP A 134 -15.52 0.59 3.31
N PRO A 135 -15.04 0.32 4.54
CA PRO A 135 -14.09 -0.75 4.78
C PRO A 135 -14.59 -2.03 4.13
N CYS A 136 -13.69 -2.82 3.56
CA CYS A 136 -14.09 -3.98 2.78
C CYS A 136 -13.17 -5.17 3.01
N THR A 137 -13.71 -6.36 2.78
CA THR A 137 -12.92 -7.57 2.63
C THR A 137 -12.93 -7.95 1.15
N VAL A 138 -11.76 -8.24 0.62
CA VAL A 138 -11.57 -8.62 -0.77
C VAL A 138 -11.07 -10.04 -0.80
N ALA A 139 -11.71 -10.88 -1.59
CA ALA A 139 -11.29 -12.24 -1.88
C ALA A 139 -10.97 -12.37 -3.37
N ALA A 140 -9.86 -13.01 -3.69
CA ALA A 140 -9.47 -13.29 -5.07
C ALA A 140 -8.79 -14.67 -5.13
N PRO A 141 -8.83 -15.37 -6.28
CA PRO A 141 -7.93 -16.50 -6.51
C PRO A 141 -6.48 -16.05 -6.24
N SER A 142 -5.59 -16.88 -5.71
CA SER A 142 -4.19 -16.50 -5.41
C SER A 142 -3.25 -16.72 -6.59
N ASN A 143 -3.66 -17.53 -7.58
CA ASN A 143 -2.91 -17.76 -8.80
C ASN A 143 -3.41 -16.82 -9.90
N GLY A 144 -2.47 -16.28 -10.68
CA GLY A 144 -2.81 -15.70 -11.98
C GLY A 144 -3.42 -16.77 -12.89
N VAL A 145 -4.33 -16.38 -13.77
CA VAL A 145 -4.82 -17.30 -14.81
C VAL A 145 -3.82 -17.29 -15.95
N GLU A 146 -3.25 -18.46 -16.26
CA GLU A 146 -2.31 -18.59 -17.38
C GLU A 146 -2.94 -18.13 -18.70
N ARG A 147 -2.16 -17.43 -19.52
CA ARG A 147 -2.54 -16.99 -20.87
C ARG A 147 -3.79 -16.10 -20.94
N ARG A 148 -4.11 -15.37 -19.86
CA ARG A 148 -5.09 -14.28 -19.96
C ARG A 148 -4.67 -13.31 -21.06
N PRO A 149 -5.61 -12.83 -21.88
CA PRO A 149 -5.31 -11.82 -22.88
C PRO A 149 -4.63 -10.63 -22.22
N TYR A 150 -3.41 -10.30 -22.64
CA TYR A 150 -2.87 -9.01 -22.27
C TYR A 150 -3.61 -7.98 -23.09
N LEU A 151 -4.26 -7.04 -22.42
CA LEU A 151 -5.08 -6.06 -23.12
C LEU A 151 -4.25 -5.19 -24.07
N SER A 152 -2.98 -4.95 -23.76
CA SER A 152 -2.10 -4.28 -24.73
C SER A 152 -1.68 -5.19 -25.90
N GLU A 153 -1.54 -6.52 -25.74
CA GLU A 153 -1.29 -7.42 -26.89
C GLU A 153 -2.49 -7.49 -27.86
N ILE A 154 -3.71 -7.26 -27.36
CA ILE A 154 -4.92 -7.20 -28.19
C ILE A 154 -5.02 -5.87 -28.94
N ILE A 155 -4.45 -4.81 -28.37
CA ILE A 155 -4.60 -3.42 -28.85
C ILE A 155 -3.38 -2.96 -29.65
N GLU A 156 -2.18 -3.46 -29.35
CA GLU A 156 -0.94 -3.15 -30.07
C GLU A 156 -0.83 -3.87 -31.43
N ASP A 157 -1.67 -4.89 -31.68
CA ASP A 157 -1.75 -5.61 -32.96
C ASP A 157 -2.61 -4.84 -34.00
N GLU A 158 -3.42 -3.85 -33.57
CA GLU A 158 -4.17 -2.95 -34.45
C GLU A 158 -3.49 -1.56 -34.53
N ASP A 159 -2.42 -1.48 -35.33
CA ASP A 159 -1.65 -0.26 -35.68
C ASP A 159 -0.91 0.43 -34.50
N PRO A 160 0.27 1.05 -34.72
CA PRO A 160 1.05 1.63 -33.64
C PRO A 160 0.32 2.88 -33.09
N ALA A 161 -0.19 2.73 -31.88
CA ALA A 161 -0.65 3.77 -30.99
C ALA A 161 -1.99 4.44 -31.35
N THR A 162 -3.08 3.72 -31.11
CA THR A 162 -4.14 4.28 -30.27
C THR A 162 -4.33 3.36 -29.08
N VAL A 163 -3.44 3.44 -28.07
CA VAL A 163 -3.74 2.91 -26.74
C VAL A 163 -5.10 3.48 -26.40
N PHE A 164 -6.16 2.66 -26.38
CA PHE A 164 -7.50 3.10 -25.99
C PHE A 164 -7.34 3.75 -24.61
N PRO A 165 -7.31 5.10 -24.50
CA PRO A 165 -7.28 5.75 -23.19
C PRO A 165 -8.54 5.35 -22.42
N ASP A 166 -9.58 4.99 -23.19
CA ASP A 166 -10.84 4.42 -22.80
C ASP A 166 -10.73 3.06 -22.11
N LEU A 167 -9.67 2.27 -22.27
CA LEU A 167 -9.58 0.96 -21.61
C LEU A 167 -9.01 1.05 -20.19
N GLU A 168 -7.98 1.87 -19.97
CA GLU A 168 -7.59 2.24 -18.61
C GLU A 168 -8.75 2.97 -17.95
N ALA A 169 -9.41 3.90 -18.67
CA ALA A 169 -10.63 4.52 -18.19
C ALA A 169 -11.75 3.49 -17.96
N LEU A 170 -11.86 2.43 -18.76
CA LEU A 170 -12.87 1.39 -18.62
C LEU A 170 -12.57 0.49 -17.42
N LEU A 171 -11.32 0.09 -17.21
CA LEU A 171 -10.93 -0.68 -16.04
C LEU A 171 -11.09 0.17 -14.79
N ASN A 172 -10.71 1.45 -14.85
CA ASN A 172 -11.00 2.40 -13.79
C ASN A 172 -12.50 2.53 -13.55
N HIS A 173 -13.30 2.58 -14.60
CA HIS A 173 -14.74 2.71 -14.52
C HIS A 173 -15.41 1.46 -13.96
N VAL A 174 -15.07 0.29 -14.47
CA VAL A 174 -15.59 -1.03 -14.03
C VAL A 174 -15.16 -1.36 -12.62
N ALA A 175 -13.93 -1.01 -12.26
CA ALA A 175 -13.41 -1.16 -10.90
C ALA A 175 -13.76 0.03 -9.99
N GLY A 176 -14.53 1.02 -10.47
CA GLY A 176 -14.88 2.22 -9.68
C GLY A 176 -13.68 3.05 -9.21
N ILE A 177 -12.49 2.84 -9.79
CA ILE A 177 -11.25 3.52 -9.44
C ILE A 177 -11.35 4.99 -9.86
N ARG A 178 -11.27 5.90 -8.89
CA ARG A 178 -11.13 7.34 -9.19
C ARG A 178 -9.70 7.61 -9.64
N ARG A 179 -9.49 7.99 -10.91
CA ARG A 179 -8.22 8.45 -11.54
C ARG A 179 -7.01 8.35 -10.60
N VAL A 180 -6.51 7.14 -10.40
CA VAL A 180 -5.18 6.95 -9.82
C VAL A 180 -4.23 7.12 -10.99
N TYR A 181 -3.39 8.14 -10.95
CA TYR A 181 -2.27 8.23 -11.87
C TYR A 181 -1.35 7.06 -11.54
N VAL A 182 -1.44 5.97 -12.31
CA VAL A 182 -0.56 4.82 -12.17
C VAL A 182 0.75 5.14 -12.89
N PRO A 183 1.82 5.58 -12.19
CA PRO A 183 3.03 6.01 -12.86
C PRO A 183 3.76 4.76 -13.36
N GLY A 184 3.73 4.52 -14.66
CA GLY A 184 4.53 3.48 -15.32
C GLY A 184 3.79 2.21 -15.74
N GLY A 185 2.47 2.28 -15.98
CA GLY A 185 1.73 1.17 -16.60
C GLY A 185 1.81 -0.11 -15.78
N GLN A 186 1.18 -0.12 -14.58
CA GLN A 186 1.09 -1.37 -13.83
C GLN A 186 0.44 -2.44 -14.69
N ASP A 187 1.08 -3.60 -14.65
CA ASP A 187 0.63 -4.80 -15.28
C ASP A 187 -0.66 -5.31 -14.62
N LEU A 188 -1.78 -5.13 -15.33
CA LEU A 188 -3.09 -5.62 -14.91
C LEU A 188 -3.26 -7.13 -15.11
N ARG A 189 -2.22 -7.92 -15.44
CA ARG A 189 -2.30 -9.40 -15.45
C ARG A 189 -2.67 -9.99 -14.08
N PHE A 190 -2.51 -9.25 -12.99
CA PHE A 190 -3.00 -9.61 -11.66
C PHE A 190 -4.52 -9.43 -11.49
N SER A 191 -5.24 -8.95 -12.50
CA SER A 191 -6.68 -8.71 -12.49
C SER A 191 -7.49 -10.00 -12.47
N ARG A 192 -7.53 -10.66 -11.33
CA ARG A 192 -8.36 -11.84 -11.09
C ARG A 192 -9.82 -11.42 -10.93
N ILE A 193 -10.76 -12.36 -10.97
CA ILE A 193 -12.11 -12.03 -10.51
C ILE A 193 -12.01 -11.81 -9.01
N GLN A 194 -12.38 -10.62 -8.56
CA GLN A 194 -12.40 -10.25 -7.15
C GLN A 194 -13.83 -10.24 -6.64
N ILE A 195 -14.03 -10.75 -5.43
CA ILE A 195 -15.26 -10.57 -4.66
C ILE A 195 -14.95 -9.54 -3.57
N ILE A 196 -15.73 -8.46 -3.52
CA ILE A 196 -15.57 -7.37 -2.57
C ILE A 196 -16.81 -7.33 -1.70
N GLN A 197 -16.65 -7.53 -0.40
CA GLN A 197 -17.70 -7.35 0.58
C GLN A 197 -17.48 -6.01 1.29
N GLN A 198 -18.46 -5.11 1.20
CA GLN A 198 -18.47 -3.89 2.01
C GLN A 198 -18.94 -4.20 3.45
N ASP A 199 -18.23 -3.66 4.44
CA ASP A 199 -18.51 -3.87 5.87
C ASP A 199 -19.28 -2.69 6.45
N TYR A 200 -20.61 -2.83 6.47
CA TYR A 200 -21.54 -1.81 6.93
C TYR A 200 -21.60 -1.62 8.45
N ARG A 201 -20.82 -2.38 9.22
CA ARG A 201 -20.82 -2.26 10.69
C ARG A 201 -20.26 -0.92 11.16
N GLY A 202 -19.34 -0.33 10.42
CA GLY A 202 -18.83 0.99 10.74
C GLY A 202 -17.66 1.45 9.88
N ARG A 203 -17.59 2.76 9.63
CA ARG A 203 -16.50 3.44 8.94
C ARG A 203 -16.18 4.80 9.56
N ILE A 204 -14.99 5.30 9.25
CA ILE A 204 -14.58 6.68 9.56
C ILE A 204 -14.82 7.52 8.31
N ASP A 205 -15.79 8.45 8.36
CA ASP A 205 -16.15 9.32 7.23
C ASP A 205 -15.17 10.48 7.09
N THR A 206 -14.77 11.06 8.22
CA THR A 206 -13.88 12.22 8.26
C THR A 206 -12.82 12.00 9.31
N PHE A 207 -11.57 12.30 8.96
CA PHE A 207 -10.45 12.32 9.88
C PHE A 207 -9.56 13.51 9.55
N ILE A 208 -9.66 14.55 10.38
CA ILE A 208 -8.96 15.81 10.18
C ILE A 208 -8.04 16.04 11.38
N VAL A 209 -6.76 16.23 11.11
CA VAL A 209 -5.77 16.61 12.12
C VAL A 209 -5.39 18.07 11.90
N GLN A 210 -5.66 18.89 12.90
CA GLN A 210 -5.29 20.31 12.95
C GLN A 210 -4.29 20.55 14.10
N LYS A 211 -3.74 21.77 14.14
CA LYS A 211 -2.75 22.17 15.15
C LYS A 211 -3.29 22.04 16.58
N ASP A 212 -4.57 22.30 16.78
CA ASP A 212 -5.23 22.45 18.07
C ASP A 212 -6.35 21.43 18.30
N ARG A 213 -6.64 20.56 17.32
CA ARG A 213 -7.65 19.51 17.46
C ARG A 213 -7.48 18.36 16.49
N VAL A 214 -8.00 17.20 16.89
CA VAL A 214 -8.33 16.09 15.99
C VAL A 214 -9.83 15.98 15.87
N SER A 215 -10.37 15.98 14.66
CA SER A 215 -11.79 15.76 14.39
C SER A 215 -12.00 14.43 13.69
N VAL A 216 -12.94 13.64 14.18
CA VAL A 216 -13.33 12.37 13.62
C VAL A 216 -14.85 12.29 13.50
N GLU A 217 -15.34 11.79 12.37
CA GLU A 217 -16.75 11.47 12.17
C GLU A 217 -16.89 10.00 11.76
N VAL A 218 -17.82 9.30 12.41
CA VAL A 218 -18.07 7.86 12.23
C VAL A 218 -19.51 7.62 11.82
N THR A 219 -19.70 6.64 10.92
CA THR A 219 -21.01 6.09 10.53
C THR A 219 -21.03 4.58 10.77
N PRO A 220 -22.13 4.00 11.33
CA PRO A 220 -23.31 4.69 11.87
C PRO A 220 -22.99 5.54 13.12
N LYS A 221 -23.69 6.66 13.24
CA LYS A 221 -23.52 7.60 14.36
C LYS A 221 -24.08 6.99 15.64
N ALA A 222 -23.32 7.08 16.73
CA ALA A 222 -23.77 6.70 18.07
C ALA A 222 -24.19 5.23 18.22
N ASP A 223 -23.66 4.32 17.39
CA ASP A 223 -23.92 2.89 17.54
C ASP A 223 -23.16 2.33 18.76
N PRO A 224 -23.85 1.83 19.80
CA PRO A 224 -23.21 1.38 21.04
C PRO A 224 -22.28 0.17 20.86
N LEU A 225 -22.33 -0.54 19.72
CA LEU A 225 -21.40 -1.62 19.40
C LEU A 225 -20.06 -1.09 18.89
N LEU A 226 -20.02 0.15 18.40
CA LEU A 226 -18.80 0.79 17.92
C LEU A 226 -18.00 1.41 19.04
N ARG A 227 -16.69 1.24 18.94
CA ARG A 227 -15.69 1.87 19.82
C ARG A 227 -14.62 2.53 18.98
N LEU A 228 -14.41 3.82 19.18
CA LEU A 228 -13.24 4.49 18.64
C LEU A 228 -12.14 4.43 19.70
N VAL A 229 -11.03 3.76 19.39
CA VAL A 229 -9.88 3.64 20.27
C VAL A 229 -8.64 4.15 19.58
N GLY A 230 -7.68 4.69 20.32
CA GLY A 230 -6.45 5.16 19.69
C GLY A 230 -5.53 5.94 20.60
N VAL A 231 -4.52 6.54 20.00
CA VAL A 231 -3.52 7.37 20.67
C VAL A 231 -3.30 8.64 19.87
N ILE A 232 -3.28 9.77 20.58
CA ILE A 232 -2.79 11.05 20.07
C ILE A 232 -1.50 11.37 20.82
N SER A 233 -0.38 11.40 20.11
CA SER A 233 0.94 11.70 20.69
C SER A 233 1.32 13.15 20.39
N GLY A 234 1.75 13.87 21.43
CA GLY A 234 2.33 15.22 21.37
C GLY A 234 3.50 15.34 22.34
N ASP A 235 4.03 16.55 22.52
CA ASP A 235 5.17 16.83 23.41
C ASP A 235 4.83 16.55 24.89
N GLY A 236 3.58 16.74 25.29
CA GLY A 236 3.00 16.35 26.57
C GLY A 236 2.76 14.85 26.75
N GLY A 237 3.19 14.01 25.80
CA GLY A 237 3.08 12.56 25.82
C GLY A 237 1.82 12.00 25.15
N PRO A 238 1.66 10.65 25.14
CA PRO A 238 0.55 9.99 24.49
C PRO A 238 -0.75 10.12 25.28
N ARG A 239 -1.82 10.55 24.60
CA ARG A 239 -3.20 10.56 25.10
C ARG A 239 -3.98 9.41 24.49
N ASN A 240 -4.40 8.47 25.32
CA ASN A 240 -5.29 7.38 24.90
C ASN A 240 -6.72 7.90 24.68
N ILE A 241 -7.34 7.49 23.59
CA ILE A 241 -8.72 7.78 23.21
C ILE A 241 -9.53 6.49 23.32
N VAL A 242 -10.69 6.58 23.97
CA VAL A 242 -11.70 5.51 24.01
C VAL A 242 -13.08 6.17 24.03
N GLU A 243 -13.79 6.10 22.91
CA GLU A 243 -15.17 6.58 22.79
C GLU A 243 -16.09 5.40 22.44
N ILE A 244 -17.23 5.31 23.12
CA ILE A 244 -18.26 4.27 22.89
C ILE A 244 -19.44 4.94 22.20
N GLY A 245 -19.95 4.34 21.11
CA GLY A 245 -20.94 5.00 20.28
C GLY A 245 -20.40 6.31 19.69
N PRO A 246 -19.24 6.29 19.01
CA PRO A 246 -18.72 7.49 18.38
C PRO A 246 -19.71 8.02 17.35
N SER A 247 -19.85 9.34 17.30
CA SER A 247 -20.56 10.04 16.21
C SER A 247 -19.61 11.03 15.55
N LYS A 248 -19.73 12.31 15.85
CA LYS A 248 -18.73 13.32 15.55
C LYS A 248 -18.05 13.73 16.86
N HIS A 249 -16.74 13.56 16.94
CA HIS A 249 -15.95 13.93 18.12
C HIS A 249 -14.82 14.87 17.72
N GLU A 250 -14.56 15.85 18.59
CA GLU A 250 -13.41 16.73 18.52
C GLU A 250 -12.57 16.52 19.77
N PHE A 251 -11.30 16.19 19.57
CA PHE A 251 -10.31 16.05 20.63
C PHE A 251 -9.47 17.33 20.65
N PRO A 252 -9.73 18.27 21.57
CA PRO A 252 -8.91 19.47 21.68
C PRO A 252 -7.49 19.08 22.12
N LEU A 253 -6.51 19.74 21.54
CA LEU A 253 -5.09 19.56 21.80
C LEU A 253 -4.52 20.85 22.38
N ARG A 254 -3.55 20.70 23.30
CA ARG A 254 -2.81 21.84 23.85
C ARG A 254 -1.67 22.27 22.92
N GLU A 255 -1.21 21.35 22.08
CA GLU A 255 -0.08 21.50 21.18
C GLU A 255 -0.32 20.68 19.91
N PRO A 256 0.43 20.94 18.82
CA PRO A 256 0.33 20.15 17.60
C PRO A 256 0.64 18.67 17.86
N PRO A 257 -0.15 17.73 17.34
CA PRO A 257 0.14 16.32 17.53
C PRO A 257 1.33 15.92 16.64
N GLN A 258 2.24 15.13 17.19
CA GLN A 258 3.31 14.48 16.45
C GLN A 258 2.80 13.25 15.68
N GLU A 259 1.86 12.52 16.27
CA GLU A 259 1.27 11.32 15.68
C GLU A 259 -0.19 11.17 16.13
N VAL A 260 -1.08 10.78 15.22
CA VAL A 260 -2.47 10.42 15.54
C VAL A 260 -2.77 9.08 14.93
N LYS A 261 -3.11 8.09 15.77
CA LYS A 261 -3.56 6.76 15.35
C LYS A 261 -4.89 6.42 15.99
N LEU A 262 -5.94 6.27 15.17
CA LEU A 262 -7.28 5.90 15.63
C LEU A 262 -7.75 4.63 14.92
N SER A 263 -8.40 3.74 15.66
CA SER A 263 -9.04 2.53 15.16
C SER A 263 -10.51 2.53 15.57
N LEU A 264 -11.41 2.31 14.61
CA LEU A 264 -12.81 2.01 14.87
C LEU A 264 -12.98 0.50 15.04
N ARG A 265 -13.64 0.06 16.12
CA ARG A 265 -13.73 -1.36 16.50
C ARG A 265 -15.15 -1.79 16.85
N VAL A 266 -15.41 -3.09 16.67
CA VAL A 266 -16.56 -3.81 17.25
C VAL A 266 -16.02 -4.93 18.15
N GLY A 267 -16.09 -4.69 19.47
CA GLY A 267 -15.30 -5.44 20.47
C GLY A 267 -13.82 -5.44 20.15
N ASP A 268 -13.26 -6.61 19.81
CA ASP A 268 -11.81 -6.78 19.57
C ASP A 268 -11.45 -6.66 18.09
N GLU A 269 -12.44 -6.61 17.20
CA GLU A 269 -12.22 -6.52 15.75
C GLU A 269 -12.07 -5.06 15.33
N THR A 270 -10.98 -4.74 14.62
CA THR A 270 -10.79 -3.43 13.99
C THR A 270 -11.52 -3.38 12.65
N LEU A 271 -12.49 -2.46 12.56
CA LEU A 271 -13.24 -2.21 11.33
C LEU A 271 -12.50 -1.26 10.41
N ALA A 272 -12.00 -0.16 10.96
CA ALA A 272 -11.28 0.87 10.24
C ALA A 272 -10.09 1.40 11.04
N GLU A 273 -9.05 1.85 10.37
CA GLU A 273 -7.88 2.47 11.00
C GLU A 273 -7.45 3.69 10.19
N VAL A 274 -7.17 4.78 10.90
CA VAL A 274 -6.63 6.00 10.33
C VAL A 274 -5.38 6.39 11.09
N TRP A 275 -4.38 6.86 10.34
CA TRP A 275 -3.09 7.26 10.88
C TRP A 275 -2.58 8.49 10.14
N ARG A 276 -2.10 9.46 10.90
CA ARG A 276 -1.51 10.70 10.39
C ARG A 276 -0.28 11.06 11.22
N ASP A 277 0.82 11.32 10.55
CA ASP A 277 1.98 12.02 11.08
C ASP A 277 2.06 13.40 10.40
N PRO A 278 1.68 14.49 11.09
CA PRO A 278 1.71 15.83 10.52
C PRO A 278 3.11 16.30 10.09
N ARG A 279 4.19 15.73 10.64
CA ARG A 279 5.57 16.04 10.22
C ARG A 279 5.83 15.48 8.83
N PHE A 280 5.34 14.27 8.55
CA PHE A 280 5.41 13.65 7.24
C PHE A 280 4.65 14.45 6.18
N GLU A 281 3.45 14.95 6.49
CA GLU A 281 2.70 15.81 5.56
C GLU A 281 3.39 17.14 5.29
N ARG A 282 4.00 17.76 6.32
CA ARG A 282 4.76 18.99 6.16
C ARG A 282 5.93 18.76 5.20
N ALA A 283 6.66 17.66 5.35
CA ALA A 283 7.70 17.26 4.41
C ALA A 283 7.12 17.10 2.98
N GLN A 284 6.03 16.36 2.80
CA GLN A 284 5.41 16.19 1.47
C GLN A 284 4.96 17.49 0.82
N ARG A 285 4.37 18.43 1.58
CA ARG A 285 3.92 19.74 1.06
C ARG A 285 5.08 20.62 0.66
N LEU A 286 6.20 20.58 1.38
CA LEU A 286 7.43 21.27 1.00
C LEU A 286 7.94 20.80 -0.37
N PHE A 287 7.75 19.52 -0.73
CA PHE A 287 8.12 18.98 -2.04
C PHE A 287 7.11 19.26 -3.17
N ALA A 288 5.85 19.56 -2.83
CA ALA A 288 4.81 19.84 -3.82
C ALA A 288 4.76 21.32 -4.25
N SER A 289 5.49 22.22 -3.58
CA SER A 289 5.50 23.64 -3.90
C SER A 289 6.47 23.96 -5.06
N PRO A 290 6.06 24.65 -6.14
CA PRO A 290 6.93 24.94 -7.29
C PRO A 290 7.93 26.09 -7.10
N SER A 291 7.88 26.86 -6.01
CA SER A 291 8.75 28.03 -5.81
C SER A 291 9.46 27.97 -4.46
N PHE A 292 10.77 27.79 -4.51
CA PHE A 292 11.69 27.63 -3.37
C PHE A 292 12.65 28.83 -3.27
N ASP A 293 12.13 30.06 -3.40
CA ASP A 293 12.95 31.28 -3.34
C ASP A 293 12.72 32.12 -2.08
N ASP A 294 11.93 31.62 -1.15
CA ASP A 294 11.72 32.26 0.13
C ASP A 294 12.05 31.26 1.24
N TRP A 295 12.43 31.75 2.40
CA TRP A 295 12.81 31.04 3.64
C TRP A 295 14.31 30.92 3.91
N SER A 296 14.74 31.95 4.64
CA SER A 296 15.87 32.03 5.55
C SER A 296 15.84 31.00 6.68
N ARG A 297 17.02 30.82 7.27
CA ARG A 297 17.54 29.68 8.04
C ARG A 297 17.06 29.50 9.48
N ASP A 298 16.00 30.15 9.93
CA ASP A 298 15.71 30.19 11.36
C ASP A 298 14.50 29.29 11.71
N ASP A 299 14.66 28.52 12.79
CA ASP A 299 13.68 27.63 13.45
C ASP A 299 13.86 26.12 13.18
N VAL A 300 14.96 25.57 13.70
CA VAL A 300 14.99 24.19 14.23
C VAL A 300 15.36 24.30 15.71
N GLU A 301 14.35 24.19 16.59
CA GLU A 301 14.56 24.12 18.04
C GLU A 301 15.09 22.73 18.42
N GLU A 302 16.12 22.75 19.27
CA GLU A 302 16.98 21.64 19.68
C GLU A 302 16.45 21.07 21.01
N GLU A 303 16.05 19.78 21.06
CA GLU A 303 15.65 19.11 22.32
C GLU A 303 16.65 18.01 22.76
N ALA A 304 17.04 18.15 24.03
CA ALA A 304 17.76 17.35 25.02
C ALA A 304 18.47 16.01 24.67
N VAL A 305 19.76 16.00 25.02
CA VAL A 305 20.82 14.98 24.86
C VAL A 305 20.85 13.95 26.00
N VAL A 306 21.05 12.67 25.64
CA VAL A 306 21.66 11.63 26.51
C VAL A 306 22.76 10.91 25.70
N ASP A 307 24.02 11.21 26.01
CA ASP A 307 25.29 10.62 25.51
C ASP A 307 25.41 10.34 23.99
N ASP A 308 25.14 11.36 23.16
CA ASP A 308 25.24 11.28 21.69
C ASP A 308 26.68 11.29 21.14
N GLY A 309 27.67 11.65 21.95
CA GLY A 309 29.04 11.89 21.43
C GLY A 309 29.68 10.67 20.78
N PHE A 310 29.42 9.46 21.30
CA PHE A 310 29.92 8.23 20.69
C PHE A 310 29.17 7.87 19.40
N ALA A 311 27.83 7.99 19.40
CA ALA A 311 27.01 7.70 18.24
C ALA A 311 27.32 8.67 17.08
N GLU A 312 27.42 9.96 17.38
CA GLU A 312 27.86 10.99 16.43
C GLU A 312 29.27 10.72 15.90
N ALA A 313 30.22 10.37 16.78
CA ALA A 313 31.56 10.00 16.35
C ALA A 313 31.57 8.75 15.45
N MET A 314 30.73 7.76 15.74
CA MET A 314 30.59 6.57 14.91
C MET A 314 29.94 6.88 13.55
N LEU A 315 28.88 7.70 13.54
CA LEU A 315 28.23 8.19 12.31
C LEU A 315 29.24 8.95 11.43
N ALA A 316 30.03 9.84 12.04
CA ALA A 316 31.09 10.58 11.35
C ALA A 316 32.18 9.65 10.81
N LYS A 317 32.60 8.65 11.61
CA LYS A 317 33.58 7.63 11.20
C LYS A 317 33.09 6.81 10.01
N ILE A 318 31.85 6.32 10.05
CA ILE A 318 31.20 5.59 8.95
C ILE A 318 31.14 6.49 7.71
N THR A 319 30.65 7.71 7.85
CA THR A 319 30.50 8.67 6.75
C THR A 319 31.84 8.92 6.06
N ALA A 320 32.89 9.21 6.84
CA ALA A 320 34.23 9.45 6.32
C ALA A 320 34.82 8.20 5.64
N ALA A 321 34.61 7.01 6.20
CA ALA A 321 35.10 5.76 5.61
C ALA A 321 34.43 5.48 4.25
N ILE A 322 33.11 5.63 4.17
CA ILE A 322 32.33 5.42 2.94
C ILE A 322 32.72 6.43 1.87
N GLN A 323 32.75 7.72 2.20
CA GLN A 323 33.12 8.79 1.26
C GLN A 323 34.53 8.62 0.71
N ARG A 324 35.48 8.19 1.55
CA ARG A 324 36.88 8.01 1.14
C ARG A 324 37.09 6.80 0.25
N ALA A 325 36.48 5.66 0.60
CA ALA A 325 36.91 4.37 0.04
C ALA A 325 35.90 3.73 -0.92
N LEU A 326 34.59 4.00 -0.79
CA LEU A 326 33.58 3.17 -1.48
C LEU A 326 33.72 3.20 -3.01
N ARG A 327 34.07 4.36 -3.59
CA ARG A 327 34.24 4.51 -5.05
C ARG A 327 35.38 3.66 -5.60
N GLU A 328 36.45 3.46 -4.83
CA GLU A 328 37.66 2.74 -5.25
C GLU A 328 37.43 1.23 -5.41
N PHE A 329 36.36 0.69 -4.82
CA PHE A 329 36.00 -0.72 -4.95
C PHE A 329 35.37 -1.09 -6.30
N PHE A 330 35.10 -0.11 -7.17
CA PHE A 330 34.41 -0.32 -8.44
C PHE A 330 35.25 0.16 -9.62
N GLU A 331 35.95 -0.76 -10.28
CA GLU A 331 36.56 -0.51 -11.60
C GLU A 331 35.50 -0.37 -12.70
N THR A 332 34.39 -1.11 -12.55
CA THR A 332 33.20 -1.02 -13.39
C THR A 332 31.98 -0.68 -12.53
N PRO A 333 31.02 0.11 -13.04
CA PRO A 333 29.78 0.40 -12.34
C PRO A 333 29.09 -0.86 -11.78
N PRO A 334 28.68 -0.86 -10.50
CA PRO A 334 27.96 -1.99 -9.91
C PRO A 334 26.62 -2.20 -10.60
N LYS A 335 26.24 -3.47 -10.79
CA LYS A 335 25.02 -3.83 -11.53
C LYS A 335 23.78 -3.88 -10.63
N ASN A 336 23.98 -4.04 -9.33
CA ASN A 336 22.92 -4.25 -8.35
C ASN A 336 23.38 -3.79 -6.95
N GLU A 337 22.42 -3.63 -6.05
CA GLU A 337 22.66 -3.18 -4.67
C GLU A 337 23.53 -4.17 -3.88
N LYS A 338 23.45 -5.48 -4.17
CA LYS A 338 24.28 -6.49 -3.49
C LYS A 338 25.78 -6.30 -3.73
N GLU A 339 26.17 -5.79 -4.90
CA GLU A 339 27.56 -5.42 -5.18
C GLU A 339 27.99 -4.20 -4.34
N VAL A 340 27.14 -3.19 -4.22
CA VAL A 340 27.35 -2.02 -3.35
C VAL A 340 27.48 -2.45 -1.89
N GLN A 341 26.56 -3.30 -1.40
CA GLN A 341 26.64 -3.87 -0.05
C GLN A 341 27.95 -4.63 0.20
N LYS A 342 28.43 -5.44 -0.75
CA LYS A 342 29.71 -6.14 -0.61
C LYS A 342 30.89 -5.17 -0.48
N ALA A 343 30.87 -4.05 -1.18
CA ALA A 343 31.90 -3.03 -1.05
C ALA A 343 31.79 -2.29 0.29
N VAL A 344 30.57 -1.92 0.72
CA VAL A 344 30.33 -1.32 2.03
C VAL A 344 30.80 -2.23 3.17
N ASP A 345 30.51 -3.54 3.11
CA ASP A 345 31.01 -4.53 4.09
C ASP A 345 32.55 -4.46 4.22
N ARG A 346 33.27 -4.40 3.09
CA ARG A 346 34.75 -4.28 3.09
C ARG A 346 35.22 -2.95 3.66
N VAL A 347 34.55 -1.84 3.34
CA VAL A 347 34.87 -0.50 3.85
C VAL A 347 34.67 -0.44 5.37
N LEU A 348 33.56 -0.97 5.88
CA LEU A 348 33.29 -0.99 7.31
C LEU A 348 34.30 -1.86 8.07
N ARG A 349 34.66 -3.03 7.52
CA ARG A 349 35.71 -3.90 8.10
C ARG A 349 37.08 -3.22 8.11
N SER A 350 37.48 -2.57 7.01
CA SER A 350 38.78 -1.88 6.94
C SER A 350 38.87 -0.67 7.86
N ALA A 351 37.72 -0.05 8.17
CA ALA A 351 37.61 1.00 9.17
C ALA A 351 37.55 0.47 10.63
N GLY A 352 37.59 -0.84 10.83
CA GLY A 352 37.50 -1.47 12.15
C GLY A 352 36.17 -1.15 12.85
N ILE A 353 35.07 -1.18 12.10
CA ILE A 353 33.71 -0.96 12.62
C ILE A 353 33.05 -2.32 12.78
N GLU A 354 32.54 -2.62 13.96
CA GLU A 354 31.77 -3.83 14.22
C GLU A 354 30.34 -3.64 13.72
N PHE A 355 29.82 -4.63 12.98
CA PHE A 355 28.48 -4.56 12.40
C PHE A 355 27.88 -5.95 12.16
N HIS A 356 26.57 -5.99 12.02
CA HIS A 356 25.83 -7.15 11.53
C HIS A 356 25.25 -6.88 10.14
N ARG A 357 25.55 -7.73 9.17
CA ARG A 357 24.97 -7.69 7.83
C ARG A 357 23.74 -8.59 7.74
N GLU A 358 22.58 -8.02 7.39
CA GLU A 358 21.32 -8.74 7.14
C GLU A 358 20.90 -9.74 8.25
N LYS A 359 21.30 -9.52 9.51
CA LYS A 359 20.97 -10.42 10.64
C LYS A 359 19.78 -9.93 11.45
N GLU A 360 19.72 -8.64 11.71
CA GLU A 360 18.74 -8.07 12.62
C GLU A 360 17.45 -7.70 11.90
N ARG A 361 16.33 -7.77 12.62
CA ARG A 361 14.98 -7.63 12.10
C ARG A 361 14.26 -6.52 12.84
N ALA A 362 13.67 -5.58 12.11
CA ALA A 362 12.67 -4.66 12.62
C ALA A 362 11.26 -5.25 12.42
N PRO A 363 10.42 -5.32 13.46
CA PRO A 363 9.08 -5.86 13.37
C PRO A 363 8.17 -4.98 12.49
N LEU A 364 7.46 -5.61 11.55
CA LEU A 364 6.42 -4.99 10.72
C LEU A 364 5.17 -5.89 10.78
N GLY A 365 4.47 -5.86 11.92
CA GLY A 365 3.37 -6.78 12.18
C GLY A 365 3.85 -8.24 12.15
N PRO A 366 3.31 -9.10 11.27
CA PRO A 366 3.72 -10.52 11.16
C PRO A 366 4.99 -10.72 10.31
N THR A 367 5.42 -9.70 9.57
CA THR A 367 6.66 -9.74 8.79
C THR A 367 7.74 -8.92 9.51
N ALA A 368 8.97 -8.99 9.02
CA ALA A 368 10.04 -8.14 9.51
C ALA A 368 10.87 -7.65 8.34
N LEU A 369 11.28 -6.38 8.42
CA LEU A 369 12.23 -5.79 7.49
C LEU A 369 13.65 -5.97 8.06
N ILE A 370 14.61 -6.20 7.18
CA ILE A 370 16.01 -6.45 7.54
C ILE A 370 16.83 -5.32 6.92
N PRO A 371 17.45 -4.44 7.71
CA PRO A 371 18.44 -3.50 7.19
C PRO A 371 19.62 -4.23 6.58
N ASP A 372 20.25 -3.61 5.58
CA ASP A 372 21.46 -4.16 4.96
C ASP A 372 22.57 -4.35 5.99
N PHE A 373 22.77 -3.35 6.85
CA PHE A 373 23.69 -3.41 7.98
C PHE A 373 23.09 -2.80 9.24
N THR A 374 23.60 -3.25 10.39
CA THR A 374 23.31 -2.65 11.69
C THR A 374 24.61 -2.53 12.48
N VAL A 375 24.75 -1.43 13.22
CA VAL A 375 25.90 -1.14 14.08
C VAL A 375 25.38 -1.01 15.51
N PRO A 376 25.41 -2.10 16.31
CA PRO A 376 24.77 -2.15 17.63
C PRO A 376 25.24 -1.03 18.56
N ASP A 377 26.55 -0.74 18.58
CA ASP A 377 27.15 0.26 19.48
C ASP A 377 26.69 1.70 19.20
N ALA A 378 26.12 1.97 18.02
CA ALA A 378 25.59 3.28 17.64
C ALA A 378 24.06 3.29 17.49
N ASP A 379 23.38 2.21 17.89
CA ASP A 379 21.95 2.01 17.70
C ASP A 379 21.49 2.39 16.27
N LEU A 380 22.24 1.89 15.28
CA LEU A 380 22.21 2.38 13.91
C LEU A 380 21.80 1.28 12.92
N ALA A 381 20.84 1.59 12.05
CA ALA A 381 20.54 0.85 10.82
C ALA A 381 21.14 1.54 9.59
N ILE A 382 21.67 0.77 8.65
CA ILE A 382 22.21 1.26 7.38
C ILE A 382 21.46 0.60 6.23
N GLU A 383 20.93 1.41 5.33
CA GLU A 383 20.25 1.02 4.10
C GLU A 383 21.07 1.42 2.88
N ILE A 384 21.16 0.56 1.86
CA ILE A 384 21.91 0.80 0.64
C ILE A 384 20.99 0.82 -0.55
N LYS A 385 21.07 1.90 -1.34
CA LYS A 385 20.34 2.03 -2.61
C LYS A 385 21.31 2.27 -3.77
N LEU A 386 20.99 1.72 -4.93
CA LEU A 386 21.71 1.96 -6.18
C LEU A 386 20.86 2.85 -7.10
N ALA A 387 21.37 4.04 -7.42
CA ALA A 387 20.68 4.92 -8.35
C ALA A 387 20.71 4.33 -9.77
N LYS A 388 19.56 4.35 -10.43
CA LYS A 388 19.35 3.84 -11.80
C LYS A 388 18.66 4.93 -12.63
N HIS A 389 18.81 4.86 -13.96
CA HIS A 389 18.25 5.85 -14.88
C HIS A 389 16.74 6.13 -14.72
N ASN A 390 15.98 5.15 -14.22
CA ASN A 390 14.53 5.25 -14.01
C ASN A 390 14.14 5.59 -12.55
N LEU A 391 15.11 5.71 -11.64
CA LEU A 391 14.88 6.03 -10.24
C LEU A 391 14.99 7.54 -10.04
N ARG A 392 13.83 8.21 -9.91
CA ARG A 392 13.74 9.63 -9.58
C ARG A 392 14.01 9.85 -8.09
N ASP A 393 14.59 11.00 -7.74
CA ASP A 393 14.89 11.43 -6.36
C ASP A 393 13.66 11.27 -5.42
N SER A 394 12.46 11.61 -5.89
CA SER A 394 11.21 11.45 -5.12
C SER A 394 10.86 10.00 -4.79
N LYS A 395 11.11 9.08 -5.73
CA LYS A 395 10.87 7.64 -5.53
C LYS A 395 11.89 7.05 -4.55
N LEU A 396 13.14 7.53 -4.62
CA LEU A 396 14.19 7.13 -3.70
C LEU A 396 13.88 7.60 -2.26
N ILE A 397 13.44 8.85 -2.08
CA ILE A 397 12.98 9.35 -0.77
C ILE A 397 11.79 8.56 -0.25
N GLN A 398 10.81 8.25 -1.11
CA GLN A 398 9.65 7.43 -0.71
C GLN A 398 10.08 6.06 -0.18
N GLN A 399 11.01 5.39 -0.87
CA GLN A 399 11.56 4.10 -0.44
C GLN A 399 12.29 4.24 0.91
N LEU A 400 13.20 5.21 1.02
CA LEU A 400 13.94 5.46 2.26
C LEU A 400 13.01 5.79 3.44
N SER A 401 11.94 6.55 3.19
CA SER A 401 10.94 6.87 4.22
C SER A 401 10.16 5.64 4.69
N GLN A 402 9.80 4.73 3.78
CA GLN A 402 9.10 3.49 4.13
C GLN A 402 10.00 2.61 5.00
N ASP A 403 11.25 2.41 4.56
CA ASP A 403 12.24 1.60 5.28
C ASP A 403 12.54 2.22 6.66
N ALA A 404 12.75 3.55 6.71
CA ALA A 404 13.04 4.25 7.96
C ALA A 404 11.88 4.22 8.95
N GLY A 405 10.63 4.33 8.50
CA GLY A 405 9.46 4.21 9.37
C GLY A 405 9.43 2.88 10.12
N ILE A 406 9.87 1.80 9.47
CA ILE A 406 9.96 0.46 10.07
C ILE A 406 11.21 0.36 10.95
N TYR A 407 12.37 0.80 10.48
CA TYR A 407 13.63 0.72 11.24
C TYR A 407 13.59 1.50 12.55
N ARG A 408 12.88 2.64 12.59
CA ARG A 408 12.68 3.45 13.81
C ARG A 408 11.99 2.71 14.95
N THR A 409 11.33 1.58 14.67
CA THR A 409 10.77 0.72 15.74
C THR A 409 11.85 0.08 16.61
N LYS A 410 13.10 0.03 16.12
CA LYS A 410 14.22 -0.64 16.80
C LYS A 410 15.49 0.22 16.92
N TRP A 411 15.82 1.04 15.93
CA TRP A 411 17.05 1.82 15.90
C TRP A 411 16.77 3.33 15.94
N ARG A 412 17.49 4.07 16.79
CA ARG A 412 17.43 5.53 16.86
C ARG A 412 18.04 6.20 15.63
N ASN A 413 19.16 5.65 15.15
CA ASN A 413 19.94 6.22 14.07
C ASN A 413 19.73 5.44 12.77
N ILE A 414 19.65 6.16 11.64
CA ILE A 414 19.53 5.55 10.32
C ILE A 414 20.47 6.27 9.36
N ILE A 415 21.28 5.51 8.62
CA ILE A 415 22.06 6.00 7.48
C ILE A 415 21.50 5.38 6.19
N ALA A 416 21.36 6.20 5.15
CA ALA A 416 21.16 5.73 3.78
C ALA A 416 22.42 5.96 2.94
N ILE A 417 23.00 4.91 2.37
CA ILE A 417 24.12 5.00 1.43
C ILE A 417 23.59 4.82 0.02
N ILE A 418 23.75 5.85 -0.80
CA ILE A 418 23.22 5.90 -2.15
C ILE A 418 24.39 5.96 -3.12
N TYR A 419 24.59 4.89 -3.88
CA TYR A 419 25.63 4.83 -4.90
C TYR A 419 25.02 5.22 -6.25
N ASP A 420 25.59 6.22 -6.91
CA ASP A 420 25.10 6.78 -8.17
C ASP A 420 26.16 6.68 -9.27
N PRO A 421 26.21 5.55 -9.99
CA PRO A 421 27.24 5.33 -11.00
C PRO A 421 27.02 6.16 -12.27
N GLY A 422 25.78 6.59 -12.52
CA GLY A 422 25.39 7.26 -13.77
C GLY A 422 25.10 8.75 -13.62
N GLY A 423 25.35 9.32 -12.43
CA GLY A 423 25.00 10.72 -12.13
C GLY A 423 23.50 11.00 -12.23
N HIS A 424 22.66 10.01 -11.96
CA HIS A 424 21.20 10.08 -12.07
C HIS A 424 20.57 10.98 -11.00
N ILE A 425 21.22 11.13 -9.84
CA ILE A 425 20.77 12.01 -8.77
C ILE A 425 21.15 13.44 -9.15
N ARG A 426 20.13 14.23 -9.51
CA ARG A 426 20.35 15.60 -10.01
C ARG A 426 20.80 16.53 -8.90
N ASN A 427 20.16 16.45 -7.74
CA ASN A 427 20.45 17.31 -6.61
C ASN A 427 20.72 16.51 -5.32
N PRO A 428 21.97 16.04 -5.11
CA PRO A 428 22.31 15.23 -3.94
C PRO A 428 22.15 16.00 -2.62
N GLU A 429 22.33 17.31 -2.60
CA GLU A 429 22.13 18.11 -1.38
C GLU A 429 20.66 18.21 -1.00
N GLN A 430 19.76 18.39 -1.97
CA GLN A 430 18.31 18.34 -1.72
C GLN A 430 17.88 16.98 -1.18
N LEU A 431 18.42 15.89 -1.74
CA LEU A 431 18.16 14.53 -1.27
C LEU A 431 18.64 14.32 0.18
N LYS A 432 19.82 14.83 0.53
CA LYS A 432 20.35 14.78 1.91
C LYS A 432 19.48 15.55 2.88
N THR A 433 19.14 16.81 2.57
CA THR A 433 18.28 17.65 3.43
C THR A 433 16.90 17.01 3.63
N ALA A 434 16.30 16.49 2.55
CA ALA A 434 15.02 15.78 2.61
C ALA A 434 15.07 14.53 3.50
N SER A 435 16.13 13.75 3.35
CA SER A 435 16.34 12.54 4.15
C SER A 435 16.58 12.90 5.62
N LEU A 436 17.32 13.96 5.90
CA LEU A 436 17.62 14.43 7.25
C LEU A 436 16.34 14.90 7.98
N GLN A 437 15.39 15.52 7.28
CA GLN A 437 14.07 15.87 7.84
C GLN A 437 13.24 14.62 8.21
N LEU A 438 13.50 13.48 7.57
CA LEU A 438 12.96 12.17 7.95
C LEU A 438 13.84 11.48 9.01
N GLY A 439 14.86 12.18 9.53
CA GLY A 439 15.89 11.73 10.46
C GLY A 439 16.79 10.62 9.91
N ILE A 440 17.03 10.63 8.60
CA ILE A 440 17.91 9.69 7.88
C ILE A 440 19.16 10.44 7.43
N ASN A 441 20.32 10.00 7.90
CA ASN A 441 21.61 10.53 7.48
C ASN A 441 21.98 9.95 6.11
N THR A 442 21.96 10.76 5.05
CA THR A 442 22.18 10.27 3.69
C THR A 442 23.59 10.57 3.19
N ILE A 443 24.24 9.55 2.64
CA ILE A 443 25.54 9.63 1.97
C ILE A 443 25.35 9.31 0.50
N VAL A 444 25.62 10.27 -0.38
CA VAL A 444 25.57 10.07 -1.83
C VAL A 444 26.98 9.94 -2.38
N ILE A 445 27.29 8.80 -2.98
CA ILE A 445 28.57 8.54 -3.65
C ILE A 445 28.34 8.52 -5.16
N LYS A 446 28.83 9.55 -5.85
CA LYS A 446 28.83 9.62 -7.32
C LYS A 446 30.09 8.99 -7.87
N HIS A 447 29.94 8.19 -8.93
CA HIS A 447 31.07 7.68 -9.69
C HIS A 447 31.56 8.69 -10.73
#